data_AF-A0A7G2C829-F1
#
_entry.id   AF-A0A7G2C829-F1
#
_cell.length_a   1.000
_cell.length_b   1.000
_cell.length_c   1.000
_cell.angle_alpha   90.00
_cell.angle_beta   90.00
_cell.angle_gamma   90.00
#
_symmetry.space_group_name_H-M   'P 1'
#
loop_
_entity.id
_entity.type
_entity.pdbx_description
1 polymer ?
#
loop_
_entity_poly.entity_id
_entity_poly.type
_entity_poly.pdbx_seq_one_letter_code
_entity_poly.pdbx_strand_id
1 'polypeptide(L)'
;MDDLMGAFLSPGEKSNKTSNNNFLSLEPIRVHFREAYHSNVSLRDLKKLFHEIMRKYYHNCIKSSVKDGVVYLSLFENHNSNNNKKRKREEEENETTNPQAAKLYVYCILQKYNLETTEMKNLLGDYFSNHNTNHTIANTICIAGLKDKKAITYQRASIPFQVSPLLKTLQEQQSSLQKENETGQLQLNGSDDGWVRLVRISTSQNSVDSGLFPSPINIGDLSGNHFTIKVKHIAPSQPSENWGSVLQERFQQTCEKGLINYFGQQRFSEEADDVLTSHVGLCLVKGQYCEAVESLFKSPSQQQHKVDLQDLYWNKFPSEMHPKHIPARLKDVLAITKALRQTYKMKYGNQNTLTNADVQGRTPRWRSLCEAALRDGVPYALRTMWVHAAQSLYFNMTASALVRRLQAQPLPEEEAHALLLPLGGYQTNTERHPLVTAACLEAQTSLELTTEQLYTQRKVCGVPFSGGERALLVRPREARLTVTEERGEAVLAFYLPSSSYATVLLREVLGTDQWW
;
A
#
# COMPACT_ATOMS: atom_id res chain seq x y z
N MET A 1 -1.45 -42.18 -9.47
CA MET A 1 -2.65 -41.85 -8.68
C MET A 1 -3.69 -41.35 -9.68
N ASP A 2 -3.95 -42.17 -10.71
CA ASP A 2 -4.35 -41.71 -12.05
C ASP A 2 -5.53 -42.50 -12.66
N ASP A 3 -6.24 -43.34 -11.91
CA ASP A 3 -7.20 -44.29 -12.50
C ASP A 3 -8.68 -44.11 -12.06
N LEU A 4 -9.09 -42.96 -11.52
CA LEU A 4 -10.42 -42.84 -10.91
C LEU A 4 -11.29 -41.63 -11.30
N MET A 5 -11.09 -41.02 -12.47
CA MET A 5 -12.01 -39.97 -12.96
C MET A 5 -12.42 -40.17 -14.43
N GLY A 6 -13.06 -41.31 -14.70
CA GLY A 6 -13.82 -41.53 -15.93
C GLY A 6 -15.27 -41.88 -15.58
N ALA A 7 -16.15 -40.88 -15.50
CA ALA A 7 -17.60 -41.11 -15.48
C ALA A 7 -18.30 -40.04 -16.33
N PHE A 8 -18.68 -40.47 -17.53
CA PHE A 8 -19.51 -39.76 -18.50
C PHE A 8 -20.86 -39.33 -17.88
N LEU A 9 -21.22 -38.05 -18.05
CA LEU A 9 -22.58 -37.55 -17.84
C LEU A 9 -23.35 -37.67 -19.16
N SER A 10 -24.35 -38.55 -19.22
CA SER A 10 -25.32 -38.55 -20.33
C SER A 10 -26.43 -37.52 -20.07
N PRO A 11 -26.86 -36.72 -21.06
CA PRO A 11 -27.93 -35.75 -20.88
C PRO A 11 -29.30 -36.43 -21.04
N GLY A 12 -30.10 -36.41 -19.97
CA GLY A 12 -31.52 -36.78 -20.00
C GLY A 12 -32.41 -35.60 -20.42
N GLU A 13 -33.46 -35.93 -21.16
CA GLU A 13 -34.30 -35.06 -21.99
C GLU A 13 -35.02 -33.91 -21.26
N LYS A 14 -35.14 -32.78 -21.97
CA LYS A 14 -35.97 -31.63 -21.61
C LYS A 14 -37.45 -31.96 -21.83
N SER A 15 -38.30 -31.68 -20.84
CA SER A 15 -39.72 -31.38 -21.09
C SER A 15 -40.03 -29.95 -20.63
N ASN A 16 -40.53 -29.15 -21.57
CA ASN A 16 -40.92 -27.76 -21.40
C ASN A 16 -42.24 -27.66 -20.62
N LYS A 17 -42.28 -26.85 -19.57
CA LYS A 17 -43.45 -26.01 -19.23
C LYS A 17 -42.96 -24.71 -18.59
N THR A 18 -43.44 -23.61 -19.15
CA THR A 18 -43.14 -22.21 -18.84
C THR A 18 -43.83 -21.73 -17.57
N SER A 19 -43.11 -20.98 -16.72
CA SER A 19 -43.68 -19.87 -15.92
C SER A 19 -42.55 -19.03 -15.29
N ASN A 20 -42.72 -17.71 -15.39
CA ASN A 20 -41.80 -16.65 -14.97
C ASN A 20 -41.56 -16.63 -13.45
N ASN A 21 -40.28 -16.69 -13.04
CA ASN A 21 -39.66 -15.99 -11.90
C ASN A 21 -38.22 -16.51 -11.75
N ASN A 22 -37.22 -15.83 -12.32
CA ASN A 22 -35.81 -16.26 -12.24
C ASN A 22 -35.17 -15.87 -10.90
N PHE A 23 -35.54 -16.59 -9.84
CA PHE A 23 -34.61 -16.95 -8.78
C PHE A 23 -34.14 -18.37 -9.10
N LEU A 24 -32.88 -18.53 -9.52
CA LEU A 24 -32.27 -19.85 -9.72
C LEU A 24 -32.08 -20.54 -8.35
N SER A 25 -33.15 -21.12 -7.83
CA SER A 25 -33.07 -22.23 -6.88
C SER A 25 -32.41 -23.39 -7.64
N LEU A 26 -31.12 -23.61 -7.37
CA LEU A 26 -30.39 -24.75 -7.92
C LEU A 26 -30.88 -26.00 -7.20
N GLU A 27 -31.41 -26.96 -7.95
CA GLU A 27 -31.77 -28.26 -7.40
C GLU A 27 -30.52 -28.92 -6.75
N PRO A 28 -30.68 -29.58 -5.59
CA PRO A 28 -29.56 -30.20 -4.90
C PRO A 28 -28.90 -31.26 -5.79
N ILE A 29 -27.58 -31.17 -5.94
CA ILE A 29 -26.79 -32.10 -6.75
C ILE A 29 -26.75 -33.45 -6.04
N ARG A 30 -27.15 -34.51 -6.75
CA ARG A 30 -27.09 -35.90 -6.27
C ARG A 30 -25.74 -36.52 -6.59
N VAL A 31 -25.04 -37.00 -5.57
CA VAL A 31 -23.76 -37.72 -5.73
C VAL A 31 -23.99 -39.21 -5.50
N HIS A 32 -23.73 -40.02 -6.52
CA HIS A 32 -23.78 -41.48 -6.45
C HIS A 32 -22.38 -42.06 -6.23
N PHE A 33 -22.22 -42.82 -5.14
CA PHE A 33 -21.00 -43.58 -4.88
C PHE A 33 -21.17 -44.97 -5.49
N ARG A 34 -20.29 -45.35 -6.42
CA ARG A 34 -20.18 -46.75 -6.89
C ARG A 34 -19.12 -47.45 -6.05
N GLU A 35 -19.37 -48.70 -5.68
CA GLU A 35 -18.33 -49.54 -5.06
C GLU A 35 -17.22 -49.78 -6.09
N ALA A 36 -16.01 -49.28 -5.79
CA ALA A 36 -14.83 -49.68 -6.52
C ALA A 36 -14.48 -51.10 -6.06
N TYR A 37 -14.37 -52.04 -6.99
CA TYR A 37 -14.22 -53.49 -6.74
C TYR A 37 -12.97 -53.92 -5.95
N HIS A 38 -12.13 -52.98 -5.48
CA HIS A 38 -10.85 -53.27 -4.81
C HIS A 38 -10.51 -52.42 -3.58
N SER A 39 -11.49 -51.84 -2.88
CA SER A 39 -11.24 -51.17 -1.60
C SER A 39 -12.05 -51.77 -0.46
N ASN A 40 -11.39 -52.25 0.61
CA ASN A 40 -11.97 -52.71 1.88
C ASN A 40 -12.68 -51.60 2.70
N VAL A 41 -13.06 -50.49 2.06
CA VAL A 41 -13.67 -49.33 2.71
C VAL A 41 -15.18 -49.43 2.52
N SER A 42 -15.94 -49.49 3.61
CA SER A 42 -17.39 -49.57 3.52
C SER A 42 -17.96 -48.32 2.85
N LEU A 43 -19.07 -48.47 2.12
CA LEU A 43 -19.78 -47.34 1.50
C LEU A 43 -20.17 -46.25 2.53
N ARG A 44 -20.37 -46.65 3.81
CA ARG A 44 -20.64 -45.74 4.93
C ARG A 44 -19.43 -44.88 5.27
N ASP A 45 -18.23 -45.46 5.28
CA ASP A 45 -16.99 -44.75 5.62
C ASP A 45 -16.57 -43.80 4.48
N LEU A 46 -16.75 -44.20 3.23
CA LEU A 46 -16.56 -43.33 2.05
C LEU A 46 -17.44 -42.08 2.09
N LYS A 47 -18.74 -42.26 2.41
CA LYS A 47 -19.68 -41.14 2.57
C LYS A 47 -19.27 -40.24 3.73
N LYS A 48 -18.86 -40.82 4.86
CA LYS A 48 -18.41 -40.07 6.03
C LYS A 48 -17.16 -39.24 5.71
N LEU A 49 -16.17 -39.83 5.04
CA LEU A 49 -14.96 -39.16 4.60
C LEU A 49 -15.28 -38.02 3.61
N PHE A 50 -16.18 -38.27 2.65
CA PHE A 50 -16.65 -37.24 1.73
C PHE A 50 -17.30 -36.06 2.47
N HIS A 51 -18.19 -36.34 3.42
CA HIS A 51 -18.80 -35.31 4.26
C HIS A 51 -17.77 -34.53 5.10
N GLU A 52 -16.75 -35.20 5.64
CA GLU A 52 -15.66 -34.56 6.37
C GLU A 52 -14.83 -33.65 5.46
N ILE A 53 -14.53 -34.08 4.23
CA ILE A 53 -13.84 -33.26 3.22
C ILE A 53 -14.70 -32.05 2.84
N MET A 54 -15.99 -32.25 2.56
CA MET A 54 -16.90 -31.16 2.21
C MET A 54 -17.04 -30.14 3.34
N ARG A 55 -17.11 -30.61 4.59
CA ARG A 55 -17.11 -29.74 5.76
C ARG A 55 -15.76 -29.05 5.95
N LYS A 56 -14.64 -29.74 5.75
CA LYS A 56 -13.29 -29.17 5.92
C LYS A 56 -12.99 -28.04 4.93
N TYR A 57 -13.38 -28.20 3.66
CA TYR A 57 -13.01 -27.26 2.61
C TYR A 57 -14.13 -26.31 2.17
N TYR A 58 -15.40 -26.63 2.47
CA TYR A 58 -16.56 -25.89 1.96
C TYR A 58 -17.64 -25.57 3.01
N HIS A 59 -17.32 -25.59 4.32
CA HIS A 59 -18.29 -25.46 5.42
C HIS A 59 -19.25 -24.26 5.34
N ASN A 60 -18.85 -23.15 4.71
CA ASN A 60 -19.65 -21.94 4.62
C ASN A 60 -20.40 -21.76 3.29
N CYS A 61 -20.17 -22.65 2.32
CA CYS A 61 -20.73 -22.51 0.97
C CYS A 61 -21.68 -23.65 0.64
N ILE A 62 -21.35 -24.87 1.08
CA ILE A 62 -22.07 -26.08 0.70
C ILE A 62 -22.48 -26.86 1.94
N LYS A 63 -23.79 -27.03 2.12
CA LYS A 63 -24.35 -28.00 3.06
C LYS A 63 -24.44 -29.34 2.37
N SER A 64 -23.84 -30.34 2.99
CA SER A 64 -23.90 -31.72 2.52
C SER A 64 -24.80 -32.51 3.48
N SER A 65 -25.83 -33.19 2.97
CA SER A 65 -26.70 -34.10 3.73
C SER A 65 -26.81 -35.48 3.09
N VAL A 66 -26.96 -36.53 3.90
CA VAL A 66 -27.27 -37.88 3.40
C VAL A 66 -28.75 -38.13 3.58
N LYS A 67 -29.44 -38.57 2.53
CA LYS A 67 -30.80 -39.13 2.64
C LYS A 67 -30.88 -40.37 1.77
N ASP A 68 -31.41 -41.46 2.32
CA ASP A 68 -31.62 -42.75 1.62
C ASP A 68 -30.37 -43.28 0.89
N GLY A 69 -29.19 -43.08 1.48
CA GLY A 69 -27.93 -43.55 0.91
C GLY A 69 -27.38 -42.69 -0.25
N VAL A 70 -27.99 -41.55 -0.57
CA VAL A 70 -27.52 -40.58 -1.55
C VAL A 70 -27.06 -39.31 -0.83
N VAL A 71 -25.95 -38.73 -1.29
CA VAL A 71 -25.47 -37.44 -0.76
C VAL A 71 -26.05 -36.31 -1.60
N TYR A 72 -26.69 -35.37 -0.91
CA TYR A 72 -27.25 -34.14 -1.47
C TYR A 72 -26.36 -32.97 -1.08
N LEU A 73 -26.01 -32.15 -2.07
CA LEU A 73 -25.28 -30.91 -1.86
C LEU A 73 -26.21 -29.73 -2.15
N SER A 74 -26.37 -28.84 -1.16
CA SER A 74 -27.14 -27.60 -1.30
C SER A 74 -26.29 -26.40 -0.91
N LEU A 75 -26.50 -25.25 -1.55
CA LEU A 75 -25.84 -24.01 -1.15
C LEU A 75 -26.46 -23.49 0.16
N PHE A 76 -25.66 -22.76 0.95
CA PHE A 76 -26.18 -22.06 2.13
C PHE A 76 -27.03 -20.85 1.69
N GLU A 77 -28.34 -20.88 1.95
CA GLU A 77 -29.19 -19.69 1.84
C GLU A 77 -29.08 -18.87 3.14
N ASN A 78 -28.55 -17.67 3.02
CA ASN A 78 -28.23 -16.81 4.15
C ASN A 78 -29.47 -15.97 4.54
N HIS A 79 -30.42 -16.56 5.27
CA HIS A 79 -31.52 -15.80 5.86
C HIS A 79 -31.07 -15.08 7.15
N ASN A 80 -30.76 -13.79 6.97
CA ASN A 80 -30.86 -12.63 7.87
C ASN A 80 -30.49 -12.70 9.37
N SER A 81 -29.56 -11.80 9.70
CA SER A 81 -29.59 -10.79 10.79
C SER A 81 -29.65 -11.20 12.27
N ASN A 82 -28.84 -10.48 13.06
CA ASN A 82 -28.86 -10.34 14.52
C ASN A 82 -28.18 -11.45 15.34
N ASN A 83 -26.84 -11.43 15.42
CA ASN A 83 -26.11 -11.68 16.67
C ASN A 83 -24.60 -11.31 16.62
N ASN A 84 -24.24 -10.20 15.96
CA ASN A 84 -22.85 -9.83 15.67
C ASN A 84 -22.06 -9.15 16.80
N LYS A 85 -22.52 -9.15 18.05
CA LYS A 85 -21.78 -8.53 19.17
C LYS A 85 -21.15 -9.48 20.18
N LYS A 86 -21.50 -10.77 20.17
CA LYS A 86 -20.93 -11.75 21.13
C LYS A 86 -19.85 -12.66 20.52
N ARG A 87 -19.89 -12.89 19.20
CA ARG A 87 -18.94 -13.76 18.48
C ARG A 87 -17.51 -13.22 18.35
N LYS A 88 -17.35 -11.89 18.37
CA LYS A 88 -16.05 -11.24 18.11
C LYS A 88 -15.03 -11.42 19.25
N ARG A 89 -15.46 -11.87 20.44
CA ARG A 89 -14.60 -12.06 21.60
C ARG A 89 -14.16 -13.51 21.83
N GLU A 90 -14.89 -14.47 21.26
CA GLU A 90 -14.57 -15.91 21.39
C GLU A 90 -13.71 -16.45 20.22
N GLU A 91 -13.63 -15.70 19.11
CA GLU A 91 -12.76 -16.04 17.97
C GLU A 91 -11.28 -15.66 18.19
N GLU A 92 -10.97 -14.65 19.01
CA GLU A 92 -9.58 -14.23 19.30
C GLU A 92 -8.86 -15.15 20.32
N GLU A 93 -9.58 -15.89 21.16
CA GLU A 93 -8.98 -16.77 22.19
C GLU A 93 -8.82 -18.24 21.77
N ASN A 94 -9.43 -18.68 20.66
CA ASN A 94 -9.41 -20.09 20.22
C ASN A 94 -8.47 -20.36 19.01
N GLU A 95 -7.67 -19.40 18.56
CA GLU A 95 -6.77 -19.56 17.41
C GLU A 95 -5.57 -20.49 17.66
N THR A 96 -5.34 -20.97 18.88
CA THR A 96 -4.14 -21.77 19.20
C THR A 96 -4.26 -23.28 19.09
N THR A 97 -5.42 -23.88 18.77
CA THR A 97 -5.54 -25.36 18.74
C THR A 97 -6.44 -25.95 17.64
N ASN A 98 -6.50 -25.35 16.44
CA ASN A 98 -7.11 -26.00 15.29
C ASN A 98 -6.20 -25.84 14.07
N PRO A 99 -5.81 -26.91 13.34
CA PRO A 99 -5.00 -26.77 12.14
C PRO A 99 -5.79 -25.98 11.09
N GLN A 100 -5.55 -24.67 11.03
CA GLN A 100 -6.14 -23.77 10.05
C GLN A 100 -5.90 -24.35 8.65
N ALA A 101 -6.96 -24.54 7.87
CA ALA A 101 -6.83 -24.85 6.46
C ALA A 101 -5.90 -23.80 5.83
N ALA A 102 -4.79 -24.24 5.25
CA ALA A 102 -3.79 -23.34 4.68
C ALA A 102 -4.46 -22.38 3.69
N LYS A 103 -4.34 -21.08 3.94
CA LYS A 103 -4.79 -20.05 3.00
C LYS A 103 -3.87 -20.11 1.79
N LEU A 104 -4.41 -20.54 0.66
CA LEU A 104 -3.71 -20.59 -0.62
C LEU A 104 -3.92 -19.29 -1.38
N TYR A 105 -2.93 -18.90 -2.19
CA TYR A 105 -2.91 -17.65 -2.93
C TYR A 105 -2.63 -17.90 -4.41
N VAL A 106 -3.23 -17.07 -5.26
CA VAL A 106 -2.90 -16.96 -6.67
C VAL A 106 -2.03 -15.73 -6.85
N TYR A 107 -0.88 -15.88 -7.50
CA TYR A 107 -0.02 -14.75 -7.84
C TYR A 107 -0.35 -14.25 -9.23
N CYS A 108 -0.45 -12.93 -9.39
CA CYS A 108 -0.71 -12.31 -10.68
C CYS A 108 0.16 -11.07 -10.92
N ILE A 109 0.26 -10.69 -12.19
CA ILE A 109 0.83 -9.43 -12.64
C ILE A 109 -0.32 -8.49 -12.95
N LEU A 110 -0.36 -7.38 -12.21
CA LEU A 110 -1.29 -6.28 -12.42
C LEU A 110 -0.57 -5.16 -13.15
N GLN A 111 -1.21 -4.60 -14.16
CA GLN A 111 -0.84 -3.33 -14.79
C GLN A 111 -1.88 -2.30 -14.38
N LYS A 112 -1.46 -1.11 -13.96
CA LYS A 112 -2.39 0.00 -13.70
C LYS A 112 -1.91 1.30 -14.33
N TYR A 113 -2.85 2.20 -14.60
CA TYR A 113 -2.62 3.55 -15.11
C TYR A 113 -3.49 4.56 -14.35
N ASN A 114 -2.91 5.71 -13.99
CA ASN A 114 -3.57 6.82 -13.29
C ASN A 114 -4.43 6.42 -12.07
N LEU A 115 -4.05 5.33 -11.39
CA LEU A 115 -4.90 4.69 -10.40
C LEU A 115 -4.17 4.53 -9.06
N GLU A 116 -4.85 4.93 -7.98
CA GLU A 116 -4.37 4.72 -6.62
C GLU A 116 -4.38 3.23 -6.26
N THR A 117 -3.43 2.82 -5.43
CA THR A 117 -3.35 1.41 -5.04
C THR A 117 -4.60 0.94 -4.27
N THR A 118 -5.16 1.79 -3.42
CA THR A 118 -6.40 1.47 -2.68
C THR A 118 -7.59 1.31 -3.61
N GLU A 119 -7.70 2.18 -4.62
CA GLU A 119 -8.77 2.12 -5.61
C GLU A 119 -8.65 0.88 -6.49
N MET A 120 -7.43 0.56 -6.94
CA MET A 120 -7.12 -0.70 -7.64
C MET A 120 -7.59 -1.92 -6.85
N LYS A 121 -7.30 -1.98 -5.54
CA LYS A 121 -7.74 -3.08 -4.68
C LYS A 121 -9.25 -3.15 -4.55
N ASN A 122 -9.93 -2.02 -4.47
CA ASN A 122 -11.40 -1.96 -4.42
C ASN A 122 -12.02 -2.49 -5.71
N LEU A 123 -11.56 -2.02 -6.88
CA LEU A 123 -12.04 -2.49 -8.19
C LEU A 123 -11.90 -4.00 -8.34
N LEU A 124 -10.71 -4.53 -8.01
CA LEU A 124 -10.47 -5.97 -8.05
C LEU A 124 -11.34 -6.72 -7.03
N GLY A 125 -11.49 -6.16 -5.82
CA GLY A 125 -12.33 -6.75 -4.78
C GLY A 125 -13.79 -6.87 -5.20
N ASP A 126 -14.35 -5.80 -5.78
CA ASP A 126 -15.74 -5.76 -6.26
C ASP A 126 -15.97 -6.72 -7.44
N TYR A 127 -14.97 -6.87 -8.30
CA TYR A 127 -15.01 -7.83 -9.40
C TYR A 127 -15.02 -9.28 -8.89
N PHE A 128 -14.10 -9.63 -7.98
CA PHE A 128 -14.00 -11.00 -7.47
C PHE A 128 -15.14 -11.39 -6.52
N SER A 129 -15.83 -10.41 -5.94
CA SER A 129 -16.97 -10.65 -5.04
C SER A 129 -18.32 -10.84 -5.76
N ASN A 130 -18.35 -10.85 -7.10
CA ASN A 130 -19.59 -10.86 -7.90
C ASN A 130 -20.57 -9.75 -7.45
N HIS A 131 -20.08 -8.53 -7.24
CA HIS A 131 -20.86 -7.37 -6.79
C HIS A 131 -21.53 -7.49 -5.41
N ASN A 132 -21.18 -8.48 -4.58
CA ASN A 132 -21.47 -8.40 -3.16
C ASN A 132 -20.48 -7.40 -2.54
N THR A 133 -20.99 -6.27 -2.05
CA THR A 133 -20.25 -5.08 -1.58
C THR A 133 -19.48 -5.28 -0.27
N ASN A 134 -18.80 -6.42 -0.13
CA ASN A 134 -17.97 -6.71 1.02
C ASN A 134 -16.57 -6.12 0.79
N HIS A 135 -16.34 -4.91 1.35
CA HIS A 135 -15.02 -4.26 1.48
C HIS A 135 -13.93 -5.16 2.10
N THR A 136 -14.27 -6.31 2.65
CA THR A 136 -13.35 -7.27 3.23
C THR A 136 -12.40 -7.89 2.20
N ILE A 137 -12.82 -8.07 0.94
CA ILE A 137 -11.99 -8.71 -0.10
C ILE A 137 -10.88 -7.78 -0.61
N ALA A 138 -11.15 -6.48 -0.78
CA ALA A 138 -10.11 -5.53 -1.17
C ALA A 138 -8.91 -5.56 -0.20
N ASN A 139 -9.16 -5.79 1.09
CA ASN A 139 -8.12 -5.89 2.12
C ASN A 139 -7.33 -7.21 2.07
N THR A 140 -7.83 -8.24 1.39
CA THR A 140 -7.12 -9.52 1.25
C THR A 140 -6.19 -9.56 0.04
N ILE A 141 -6.30 -8.60 -0.88
CA ILE A 141 -5.37 -8.45 -1.99
C ILE A 141 -4.06 -7.88 -1.45
N CYS A 142 -3.00 -8.68 -1.53
CA CYS A 142 -1.68 -8.31 -1.02
C CYS A 142 -0.73 -7.94 -2.16
N ILE A 143 0.19 -7.02 -1.87
CA ILE A 143 1.11 -6.41 -2.84
C ILE A 143 2.46 -6.17 -2.17
N ALA A 144 3.53 -6.12 -2.97
CA ALA A 144 4.87 -5.92 -2.44
C ALA A 144 5.16 -4.47 -2.02
N GLY A 145 4.49 -3.50 -2.65
CA GLY A 145 4.67 -2.08 -2.37
C GLY A 145 3.71 -1.22 -3.17
N LEU A 146 3.54 0.02 -2.72
CA LEU A 146 2.76 1.03 -3.43
C LEU A 146 3.52 1.50 -4.67
N LYS A 147 2.79 1.83 -5.74
CA LYS A 147 3.34 2.37 -7.00
C LYS A 147 2.65 3.67 -7.34
N ASP A 148 3.35 4.57 -8.03
CA ASP A 148 2.89 5.91 -8.39
C ASP A 148 1.51 5.90 -9.06
N LYS A 149 0.64 6.84 -8.68
CA LYS A 149 -0.68 7.02 -9.30
C LYS A 149 -0.52 7.41 -10.77
N LYS A 150 0.18 8.53 -11.03
CA LYS A 150 0.36 9.14 -12.35
C LYS A 150 1.45 8.44 -13.18
N ALA A 151 1.30 7.13 -13.39
CA ALA A 151 2.21 6.31 -14.19
C ALA A 151 1.50 5.07 -14.72
N ILE A 152 2.09 4.43 -15.74
CA ILE A 152 1.80 3.03 -16.07
C ILE A 152 2.72 2.18 -15.19
N THR A 153 2.15 1.33 -14.34
CA THR A 153 2.95 0.52 -13.40
C THR A 153 2.57 -0.95 -13.49
N TYR A 154 3.58 -1.82 -13.42
CA TYR A 154 3.40 -3.26 -13.33
C TYR A 154 3.82 -3.74 -11.94
N GLN A 155 3.03 -4.61 -11.32
CA GLN A 155 3.37 -5.17 -10.02
C GLN A 155 2.82 -6.58 -9.84
N ARG A 156 3.54 -7.37 -9.04
CA ARG A 156 3.02 -8.64 -8.53
C ARG A 156 1.99 -8.38 -7.42
N ALA A 157 0.92 -9.15 -7.42
CA ALA A 157 -0.06 -9.20 -6.35
C ALA A 157 -0.42 -10.66 -6.03
N SER A 158 -0.83 -10.90 -4.79
CA SER A 158 -1.37 -12.19 -4.36
C SER A 158 -2.82 -12.04 -3.92
N ILE A 159 -3.68 -12.90 -4.44
CA ILE A 159 -5.13 -12.92 -4.16
C ILE A 159 -5.46 -14.27 -3.52
N PRO A 160 -6.17 -14.33 -2.38
CA PRO A 160 -6.51 -15.60 -1.78
C PRO A 160 -7.39 -16.45 -2.71
N PHE A 161 -7.00 -17.71 -2.89
CA PHE A 161 -7.67 -18.67 -3.77
C PHE A 161 -9.13 -18.91 -3.39
N GLN A 162 -9.41 -18.96 -2.09
CA GLN A 162 -10.75 -19.15 -1.52
C GLN A 162 -11.74 -18.05 -1.95
N VAL A 163 -11.24 -16.92 -2.46
CA VAL A 163 -12.01 -15.73 -2.80
C VAL A 163 -12.31 -15.62 -4.31
N SER A 164 -11.86 -16.55 -5.16
CA SER A 164 -12.23 -16.49 -6.58
C SER A 164 -12.30 -17.84 -7.31
N PRO A 165 -13.53 -18.36 -7.52
CA PRO A 165 -13.80 -19.38 -8.54
C PRO A 165 -13.46 -18.89 -9.98
N LEU A 166 -13.56 -17.56 -10.22
CA LEU A 166 -13.29 -16.92 -11.51
C LEU A 166 -11.81 -16.95 -11.92
N LEU A 167 -10.87 -16.95 -10.95
CA LEU A 167 -9.45 -17.03 -11.26
C LEU A 167 -9.06 -18.34 -11.93
N LYS A 168 -9.74 -19.47 -11.62
CA LYS A 168 -9.54 -20.74 -12.35
C LYS A 168 -10.03 -20.65 -13.79
N THR A 169 -11.20 -20.09 -14.03
CA THR A 169 -11.75 -19.88 -15.37
C THR A 169 -10.86 -18.95 -16.21
N LEU A 170 -10.35 -17.87 -15.63
CA LEU A 170 -9.41 -16.96 -16.29
C LEU A 170 -8.05 -17.63 -16.56
N GLN A 171 -7.59 -18.50 -15.65
CA GLN A 171 -6.36 -19.27 -15.81
C GLN A 171 -6.49 -20.30 -16.96
N GLU A 172 -7.63 -21.00 -17.06
CA GLU A 172 -7.95 -21.94 -18.13
C GLU A 172 -8.08 -21.23 -19.50
N GLN A 173 -8.70 -20.04 -19.52
CA GLN A 173 -8.80 -19.20 -20.72
C GLN A 173 -7.44 -18.64 -21.18
N GLN A 174 -6.57 -18.20 -20.25
CA GLN A 174 -5.22 -17.74 -20.61
C GLN A 174 -4.32 -18.87 -21.13
N SER A 175 -4.51 -20.09 -20.64
CA SER A 175 -3.76 -21.27 -21.08
C SER A 175 -4.10 -21.68 -22.53
N SER A 176 -5.33 -21.38 -22.97
CA SER A 176 -5.81 -21.66 -24.33
C SER A 176 -5.52 -20.53 -25.33
N LEU A 177 -5.15 -19.33 -24.85
CA LEU A 177 -4.86 -18.12 -25.64
C LEU A 177 -3.35 -17.92 -25.97
N GLN A 178 -2.51 -18.96 -25.93
CA GLN A 178 -1.12 -18.86 -26.39
C GLN A 178 -0.95 -18.67 -27.91
N LYS A 179 -2.06 -18.53 -28.65
CA LYS A 179 -2.08 -18.11 -30.05
C LYS A 179 -3.04 -16.92 -30.19
N GLU A 180 -2.46 -15.78 -30.54
CA GLU A 180 -3.11 -14.56 -31.07
C GLU A 180 -3.73 -13.56 -30.07
N ASN A 181 -3.15 -12.35 -30.08
CA ASN A 181 -3.69 -11.01 -29.83
C ASN A 181 -4.66 -10.76 -28.66
N GLU A 182 -4.16 -10.00 -27.67
CA GLU A 182 -4.76 -8.98 -26.77
C GLU A 182 -6.24 -9.00 -26.28
N THR A 183 -7.16 -9.82 -26.78
CA THR A 183 -8.61 -9.66 -26.56
C THR A 183 -9.20 -10.47 -25.39
N GLY A 184 -8.39 -10.92 -24.42
CA GLY A 184 -8.85 -11.73 -23.28
C GLY A 184 -8.43 -11.23 -21.88
N GLN A 185 -7.80 -10.07 -21.77
CA GLN A 185 -7.30 -9.56 -20.48
C GLN A 185 -8.41 -8.81 -19.72
N LEU A 186 -8.71 -9.24 -18.48
CA LEU A 186 -9.60 -8.51 -17.58
C LEU A 186 -9.06 -7.09 -17.35
N GLN A 187 -9.81 -6.08 -17.79
CA GLN A 187 -9.57 -4.67 -17.48
C GLN A 187 -10.76 -4.08 -16.73
N LEU A 188 -10.47 -3.36 -15.65
CA LEU A 188 -11.43 -2.64 -14.83
C LEU A 188 -11.08 -1.16 -14.84
N ASN A 189 -12.07 -0.31 -15.09
CA ASN A 189 -11.90 1.14 -15.12
C ASN A 189 -12.25 1.74 -13.75
N GLY A 190 -11.43 2.68 -13.29
CA GLY A 190 -11.62 3.44 -12.07
C GLY A 190 -12.09 4.87 -12.35
N SER A 191 -11.83 5.75 -11.38
CA SER A 191 -12.04 7.18 -11.50
C SER A 191 -10.97 7.88 -12.36
N ASP A 192 -11.29 9.09 -12.83
CA ASP A 192 -10.36 10.01 -13.49
C ASP A 192 -9.50 9.38 -14.60
N ASP A 193 -10.10 8.61 -15.52
CA ASP A 193 -9.43 7.87 -16.62
C ASP A 193 -8.53 6.68 -16.21
N GLY A 194 -8.40 6.43 -14.91
CA GLY A 194 -7.56 5.36 -14.39
C GLY A 194 -8.13 3.96 -14.66
N TRP A 195 -7.25 2.97 -14.74
CA TRP A 195 -7.64 1.57 -14.96
C TRP A 195 -6.62 0.58 -14.38
N VAL A 196 -7.08 -0.65 -14.15
CA VAL A 196 -6.27 -1.82 -13.79
C VAL A 196 -6.54 -2.96 -14.75
N ARG A 197 -5.49 -3.69 -15.13
CA ARG A 197 -5.54 -4.85 -16.00
C ARG A 197 -4.80 -6.03 -15.37
N LEU A 198 -5.42 -7.20 -15.44
CA LEU A 198 -4.79 -8.47 -15.09
C LEU A 198 -3.99 -8.98 -16.29
N VAL A 199 -2.68 -8.77 -16.26
CA VAL A 199 -1.79 -9.10 -17.39
C VAL A 199 -1.53 -10.60 -17.46
N ARG A 200 -1.22 -11.20 -16.31
CA ARG A 200 -0.84 -12.62 -16.23
C ARG A 200 -1.24 -13.21 -14.89
N ILE A 201 -1.78 -14.41 -14.90
CA ILE A 201 -1.93 -15.25 -13.73
C ILE A 201 -0.75 -16.24 -13.72
N SER A 202 -0.15 -16.46 -12.55
CA SER A 202 0.93 -17.43 -12.42
C SER A 202 0.36 -18.82 -12.63
N THR A 203 0.80 -19.49 -13.69
CA THR A 203 0.54 -20.91 -13.93
C THR A 203 1.77 -21.69 -13.53
N SER A 204 1.57 -22.87 -12.95
CA SER A 204 2.68 -23.82 -12.81
C SER A 204 3.18 -24.22 -14.20
N GLN A 205 4.49 -24.29 -14.37
CA GLN A 205 5.13 -24.84 -15.58
C GLN A 205 5.04 -26.37 -15.65
N ASN A 206 4.70 -27.03 -14.53
CA ASN A 206 4.52 -28.48 -14.43
C ASN A 206 3.07 -28.83 -14.06
N SER A 207 2.48 -29.79 -14.75
CA SER A 207 1.08 -30.26 -14.57
C SER A 207 0.74 -30.82 -13.18
N VAL A 208 1.67 -30.81 -12.23
CA VAL A 208 1.54 -31.40 -10.89
C VAL A 208 1.33 -30.34 -9.80
N ASP A 209 1.79 -29.10 -10.00
CA ASP A 209 1.60 -28.01 -9.03
C ASP A 209 0.37 -27.17 -9.39
N SER A 210 -0.54 -27.01 -8.44
CA SER A 210 -1.84 -26.32 -8.60
C SER A 210 -1.77 -24.82 -9.01
N GLY A 211 -0.57 -24.25 -9.18
CA GLY A 211 -0.39 -22.81 -9.42
C GLY A 211 -0.73 -21.93 -8.21
N LEU A 212 -0.86 -22.55 -7.04
CA LEU A 212 -1.22 -21.91 -5.78
C LEU A 212 -0.01 -21.80 -4.85
N PHE A 213 0.06 -20.68 -4.13
CA PHE A 213 1.15 -20.34 -3.22
C PHE A 213 0.66 -20.39 -1.76
N PRO A 214 1.46 -20.87 -0.81
CA PRO A 214 1.07 -20.98 0.60
C PRO A 214 1.19 -19.66 1.38
N SER A 215 1.74 -18.62 0.77
CA SER A 215 2.01 -17.34 1.44
C SER A 215 1.55 -16.17 0.57
N PRO A 216 1.08 -15.06 1.18
CA PRO A 216 0.83 -13.83 0.46
C PRO A 216 2.13 -13.11 0.11
N ILE A 217 2.05 -12.22 -0.87
CA ILE A 217 3.04 -11.17 -1.09
C ILE A 217 2.84 -10.07 -0.05
N ASN A 218 3.86 -9.76 0.74
CA ASN A 218 3.82 -8.76 1.78
C ASN A 218 4.53 -7.47 1.36
N ILE A 219 4.18 -6.37 2.03
CA ILE A 219 4.91 -5.11 1.87
C ILE A 219 6.39 -5.34 2.23
N GLY A 220 7.28 -5.00 1.31
CA GLY A 220 8.71 -5.25 1.43
C GLY A 220 9.23 -6.42 0.59
N ASP A 221 8.37 -7.27 0.04
CA ASP A 221 8.75 -8.43 -0.80
C ASP A 221 9.21 -8.03 -2.23
N LEU A 222 9.68 -6.79 -2.42
CA LEU A 222 10.35 -6.34 -3.64
C LEU A 222 11.81 -5.97 -3.36
N SER A 223 12.69 -6.30 -4.29
CA SER A 223 14.08 -5.83 -4.26
C SER A 223 14.20 -4.37 -4.74
N GLY A 224 13.29 -3.91 -5.60
CA GLY A 224 13.37 -2.60 -6.24
C GLY A 224 12.36 -2.43 -7.38
N ASN A 225 12.61 -1.42 -8.22
CA ASN A 225 11.76 -1.06 -9.35
C ASN A 225 12.60 -0.74 -10.58
N HIS A 226 12.15 -1.20 -11.74
CA HIS A 226 12.61 -0.72 -13.05
C HIS A 226 11.75 0.47 -13.48
N PHE A 227 12.41 1.52 -13.91
CA PHE A 227 11.80 2.74 -14.41
C PHE A 227 12.13 2.90 -15.89
N THR A 228 11.15 3.34 -16.66
CA THR A 228 11.35 3.90 -18.00
C THR A 228 10.66 5.26 -18.02
N ILE A 229 11.44 6.33 -18.08
CA ILE A 229 10.96 7.70 -17.96
C ILE A 229 11.30 8.45 -19.22
N LYS A 230 10.28 9.02 -19.85
CA LYS A 230 10.43 9.93 -20.99
C LYS A 230 10.36 11.37 -20.50
N VAL A 231 11.46 12.10 -20.61
CA VAL A 231 11.53 13.53 -20.39
C VAL A 231 11.29 14.22 -21.74
N LYS A 232 10.40 15.22 -21.76
CA LYS A 232 10.04 16.00 -22.95
C LYS A 232 10.37 17.47 -22.71
N HIS A 233 10.47 18.22 -23.80
CA HIS A 233 10.71 19.68 -23.76
C HIS A 233 12.00 20.05 -23.02
N ILE A 234 13.06 19.26 -23.22
CA ILE A 234 14.37 19.58 -22.67
C ILE A 234 14.92 20.79 -23.43
N ALA A 235 15.20 21.86 -22.70
CA ALA A 235 15.81 23.07 -23.22
C ALA A 235 17.20 23.26 -22.59
N PRO A 236 18.21 23.65 -23.36
CA PRO A 236 19.52 23.97 -22.82
C PRO A 236 19.45 25.23 -21.94
N SER A 237 20.34 25.33 -20.95
CA SER A 237 20.42 26.54 -20.12
C SER A 237 21.04 27.72 -20.90
N GLN A 238 21.86 27.40 -21.91
CA GLN A 238 22.47 28.37 -22.82
C GLN A 238 22.29 27.92 -24.28
N PRO A 239 22.02 28.84 -25.24
CA PRO A 239 21.79 28.46 -26.65
C PRO A 239 22.93 27.67 -27.32
N SER A 240 24.17 27.83 -26.83
CA SER A 240 25.36 27.13 -27.34
C SER A 240 25.66 25.80 -26.64
N GLU A 241 24.88 25.41 -25.63
CA GLU A 241 25.11 24.20 -24.84
C GLU A 241 24.56 22.97 -25.58
N ASN A 242 25.42 21.98 -25.84
CA ASN A 242 24.97 20.67 -26.26
C ASN A 242 24.38 19.94 -25.04
N TRP A 243 23.10 20.19 -24.76
CA TRP A 243 22.41 19.60 -23.62
C TRP A 243 22.39 18.07 -23.67
N GLY A 244 22.41 17.45 -24.86
CA GLY A 244 22.44 16.00 -25.02
C GLY A 244 23.71 15.40 -24.44
N SER A 245 24.86 15.99 -24.75
CA SER A 245 26.16 15.59 -24.20
C SER A 245 26.27 15.84 -22.69
N VAL A 246 25.75 16.96 -22.19
CA VAL A 246 25.71 17.28 -20.76
C VAL A 246 24.85 16.28 -19.99
N LEU A 247 23.68 15.94 -20.54
CA LEU A 247 22.78 14.94 -19.97
C LEU A 247 23.44 13.55 -19.93
N GLN A 248 24.13 13.18 -21.01
CA GLN A 248 24.88 11.93 -21.12
C GLN A 248 25.99 11.85 -20.08
N GLU A 249 26.77 12.92 -19.92
CA GLU A 249 27.84 13.01 -18.93
C GLU A 249 27.30 12.85 -17.51
N ARG A 250 26.27 13.62 -17.14
CA ARG A 250 25.65 13.54 -15.79
C ARG A 250 25.05 12.16 -15.52
N PHE A 251 24.41 11.56 -16.52
CA PHE A 251 23.87 10.21 -16.42
C PHE A 251 24.97 9.17 -16.18
N GLN A 252 26.08 9.25 -16.92
CA GLN A 252 27.24 8.38 -16.74
C GLN A 252 27.86 8.55 -15.35
N GLN A 253 28.08 9.79 -14.90
CA GLN A 253 28.60 10.07 -13.56
C GLN A 253 27.69 9.50 -12.46
N THR A 254 26.37 9.61 -12.62
CA THR A 254 25.38 9.05 -11.69
C THR A 254 25.43 7.52 -11.66
N CYS A 255 25.68 6.87 -12.79
CA CYS A 255 25.81 5.41 -12.86
C CYS A 255 27.12 4.92 -12.22
N GLU A 256 28.23 5.62 -12.43
CA GLU A 256 29.56 5.27 -11.92
C GLU A 256 29.69 5.56 -10.42
N LYS A 257 29.39 6.79 -10.01
CA LYS A 257 29.59 7.26 -8.62
C LYS A 257 28.39 6.98 -7.73
N GLY A 258 27.24 6.65 -8.31
CA GLY A 258 25.96 6.62 -7.60
C GLY A 258 25.43 8.02 -7.33
N LEU A 259 24.30 8.06 -6.63
CA LEU A 259 23.65 9.28 -6.16
C LEU A 259 23.35 9.17 -4.66
N ILE A 260 23.20 10.31 -4.00
CA ILE A 260 22.75 10.35 -2.61
C ILE A 260 21.31 9.84 -2.55
N ASN A 261 21.05 8.87 -1.68
CA ASN A 261 19.79 8.16 -1.59
C ASN A 261 18.73 8.94 -0.78
N TYR A 262 18.54 10.22 -1.12
CA TYR A 262 17.57 11.10 -0.49
C TYR A 262 16.15 10.54 -0.55
N PHE A 263 15.34 10.86 0.46
CA PHE A 263 13.90 10.78 0.34
C PHE A 263 13.40 11.92 -0.54
N GLY A 264 12.69 11.61 -1.62
CA GLY A 264 12.12 12.62 -2.53
C GLY A 264 10.95 13.38 -1.93
N GLN A 265 10.55 14.50 -2.55
CA GLN A 265 9.49 15.41 -2.07
C GLN A 265 8.16 14.71 -1.80
N GLN A 266 7.81 13.69 -2.58
CA GLN A 266 6.61 12.86 -2.39
C GLN A 266 6.51 12.24 -0.97
N ARG A 267 7.62 12.15 -0.23
CA ARG A 267 7.65 11.68 1.16
C ARG A 267 7.14 12.71 2.16
N PHE A 268 7.19 13.99 1.83
CA PHE A 268 6.92 15.13 2.72
C PHE A 268 5.63 15.89 2.35
N SER A 269 4.83 15.33 1.44
CA SER A 269 3.70 15.95 0.75
C SER A 269 4.10 16.98 -0.30
N GLU A 270 3.41 16.99 -1.44
CA GLU A 270 3.74 17.78 -2.65
C GLU A 270 3.66 19.31 -2.45
N GLU A 271 3.15 19.79 -1.32
CA GLU A 271 2.85 21.21 -1.06
C GLU A 271 3.64 21.80 0.11
N ALA A 272 4.77 21.21 0.54
CA ALA A 272 5.57 21.75 1.64
C ALA A 272 6.60 22.79 1.15
N ASP A 273 6.12 23.93 0.61
CA ASP A 273 6.99 24.99 0.09
C ASP A 273 7.70 25.80 1.17
N ASP A 274 7.28 25.72 2.44
CA ASP A 274 8.01 26.43 3.49
C ASP A 274 7.98 25.72 4.86
N VAL A 275 9.17 25.66 5.45
CA VAL A 275 9.52 25.20 6.79
C VAL A 275 9.66 23.68 6.98
N LEU A 276 10.82 23.15 6.54
CA LEU A 276 11.38 21.84 6.91
C LEU A 276 11.24 21.53 8.42
N THR A 277 11.34 22.52 9.30
CA THR A 277 11.26 22.36 10.77
C THR A 277 9.84 22.28 11.34
N SER A 278 8.81 22.64 10.56
CA SER A 278 7.40 22.65 10.97
C SER A 278 6.59 21.49 10.40
N HIS A 279 7.23 20.55 9.70
CA HIS A 279 6.56 19.36 9.19
C HIS A 279 5.87 18.61 10.34
N VAL A 280 4.60 18.22 10.15
CA VAL A 280 3.75 17.56 11.17
C VAL A 280 4.49 16.46 11.93
N GLY A 281 5.21 15.60 11.21
CA GLY A 281 6.01 14.52 11.79
C GLY A 281 7.07 14.97 12.80
N LEU A 282 7.80 16.07 12.52
CA LEU A 282 8.79 16.61 13.46
C LEU A 282 8.12 17.17 14.71
N CYS A 283 7.01 17.90 14.55
CA CYS A 283 6.21 18.38 15.67
C CYS A 283 5.73 17.21 16.55
N LEU A 284 5.33 16.07 15.95
CA LEU A 284 4.96 14.88 16.71
C LEU A 284 6.13 14.28 17.50
N VAL A 285 7.32 14.17 16.89
CA VAL A 285 8.53 13.69 17.58
C VAL A 285 8.92 14.63 18.72
N LYS A 286 8.74 15.94 18.56
CA LYS A 286 9.01 16.95 19.60
C LYS A 286 7.95 17.01 20.71
N GLY A 287 6.80 16.30 20.57
CA GLY A 287 5.66 16.42 21.49
C GLY A 287 4.87 17.74 21.35
N GLN A 288 5.08 18.47 20.26
CA GLN A 288 4.47 19.76 19.94
C GLN A 288 3.12 19.53 19.23
N TYR A 289 2.11 19.07 19.97
CA TYR A 289 0.83 18.62 19.37
C TYR A 289 0.00 19.75 18.78
N CYS A 290 0.04 20.95 19.35
CA CYS A 290 -0.71 22.10 18.82
C CYS A 290 -0.15 22.49 17.44
N GLU A 291 1.19 22.58 17.38
CA GLU A 291 1.99 22.91 16.21
C GLU A 291 1.85 21.84 15.12
N ALA A 292 1.79 20.56 15.52
CA ALA A 292 1.51 19.47 14.61
C ALA A 292 0.15 19.64 13.92
N VAL A 293 -0.91 19.96 14.67
CA VAL A 293 -2.22 20.24 14.06
C VAL A 293 -2.15 21.48 13.18
N GLU A 294 -1.61 22.59 13.67
CA GLU A 294 -1.51 23.86 12.94
C GLU A 294 -0.78 23.70 11.60
N SER A 295 0.31 22.94 11.57
CA SER A 295 1.11 22.67 10.37
C SER A 295 0.29 22.06 9.23
N LEU A 296 -0.72 21.24 9.54
CA LEU A 296 -1.60 20.64 8.54
C LEU A 296 -2.49 21.70 7.87
N PHE A 297 -2.83 22.79 8.57
CA PHE A 297 -3.64 23.89 8.04
C PHE A 297 -2.79 24.97 7.31
N LYS A 298 -1.46 24.83 7.26
CA LYS A 298 -0.53 25.79 6.63
C LYS A 298 -0.31 25.58 5.12
N SER A 299 -1.11 24.77 4.42
CA SER A 299 -0.88 24.48 2.99
C SER A 299 -0.72 25.78 2.15
N PRO A 300 0.38 25.94 1.37
CA PRO A 300 0.68 27.13 0.58
C PRO A 300 -0.29 27.39 -0.58
N SER A 301 -1.16 26.44 -0.91
CA SER A 301 -2.17 26.58 -1.97
C SER A 301 -3.32 27.54 -1.60
N GLN A 302 -3.14 28.41 -0.59
CA GLN A 302 -4.13 29.40 -0.13
C GLN A 302 -4.68 30.28 -1.26
N GLN A 303 -3.92 30.49 -2.33
CA GLN A 303 -4.38 31.30 -3.48
C GLN A 303 -5.31 30.55 -4.44
N GLN A 304 -5.40 29.22 -4.38
CA GLN A 304 -6.27 28.41 -5.26
C GLN A 304 -7.53 27.88 -4.57
N HIS A 305 -7.64 28.04 -3.25
CA HIS A 305 -8.74 27.47 -2.47
C HIS A 305 -9.76 28.55 -2.04
N LYS A 306 -11.06 28.24 -2.18
CA LYS A 306 -12.15 29.08 -1.65
C LYS A 306 -12.21 29.18 -0.13
N VAL A 307 -11.39 28.40 0.59
CA VAL A 307 -11.44 28.27 2.05
C VAL A 307 -10.10 28.67 2.63
N ASP A 308 -10.10 29.67 3.50
CA ASP A 308 -8.95 30.07 4.28
C ASP A 308 -8.75 29.08 5.43
N LEU A 309 -7.76 28.20 5.28
CA LEU A 309 -7.45 27.16 6.28
C LEU A 309 -6.81 27.75 7.55
N GLN A 310 -6.14 28.89 7.47
CA GLN A 310 -5.54 29.54 8.63
C GLN A 310 -6.62 30.20 9.48
N ASP A 311 -7.55 30.93 8.86
CA ASP A 311 -8.73 31.45 9.56
C ASP A 311 -9.55 30.29 10.17
N LEU A 312 -9.75 29.21 9.40
CA LEU A 312 -10.45 28.02 9.88
C LEU A 312 -9.78 27.41 11.13
N TYR A 313 -8.45 27.38 11.18
CA TYR A 313 -7.70 26.87 12.33
C TYR A 313 -7.80 27.81 13.54
N TRP A 314 -7.47 29.09 13.36
CA TRP A 314 -7.30 30.02 14.48
C TRP A 314 -8.60 30.59 15.04
N ASN A 315 -9.61 30.78 14.18
CA ASN A 315 -10.76 31.63 14.53
C ASN A 315 -12.10 30.89 14.54
N LYS A 316 -12.16 29.69 13.95
CA LYS A 316 -13.43 29.02 13.62
C LYS A 316 -13.73 27.76 14.44
N PHE A 317 -12.88 27.43 15.41
CA PHE A 317 -13.14 26.34 16.36
C PHE A 317 -14.16 26.76 17.45
N PRO A 318 -15.08 25.87 17.89
CA PRO A 318 -15.36 24.52 17.39
C PRO A 318 -16.42 24.46 16.28
N SER A 319 -17.20 25.53 16.09
CA SER A 319 -18.46 25.51 15.33
C SER A 319 -18.27 25.32 13.82
N GLU A 320 -17.32 26.07 13.24
CA GLU A 320 -17.09 26.13 11.80
C GLU A 320 -15.91 25.23 11.36
N MET A 321 -15.05 24.77 12.27
CA MET A 321 -14.02 23.75 12.00
C MET A 321 -14.66 22.37 11.75
N HIS A 322 -15.24 22.19 10.55
CA HIS A 322 -16.03 21.03 10.16
C HIS A 322 -15.51 20.39 8.87
N PRO A 323 -15.52 19.04 8.76
CA PRO A 323 -15.13 18.33 7.53
C PRO A 323 -15.85 18.75 6.24
N LYS A 324 -17.00 19.43 6.35
CA LYS A 324 -17.82 19.87 5.21
C LYS A 324 -17.23 21.09 4.50
N HIS A 325 -16.39 21.85 5.21
CA HIS A 325 -15.71 23.02 4.68
C HIS A 325 -14.32 22.68 4.15
N ILE A 326 -13.89 21.42 4.26
CA ILE A 326 -12.55 21.00 3.82
C ILE A 326 -12.68 20.28 2.48
N PRO A 327 -11.97 20.74 1.43
CA PRO A 327 -11.91 20.05 0.15
C PRO A 327 -11.47 18.58 0.31
N ALA A 328 -12.15 17.65 -0.38
CA ALA A 328 -11.87 16.22 -0.27
C ALA A 328 -10.43 15.83 -0.68
N ARG A 329 -9.76 16.65 -1.49
CA ARG A 329 -8.35 16.46 -1.88
C ARG A 329 -7.37 16.63 -0.71
N LEU A 330 -7.73 17.42 0.31
CA LEU A 330 -6.88 17.70 1.48
C LEU A 330 -7.06 16.61 2.55
N LYS A 331 -6.58 15.40 2.24
CA LYS A 331 -6.81 14.19 3.04
C LYS A 331 -6.34 14.36 4.50
N ASP A 332 -5.19 14.98 4.71
CA ASP A 332 -4.59 15.15 6.03
C ASP A 332 -5.40 16.12 6.90
N VAL A 333 -5.77 17.28 6.34
CA VAL A 333 -6.63 18.29 6.98
C VAL A 333 -8.00 17.72 7.31
N LEU A 334 -8.57 16.95 6.38
CA LEU A 334 -9.85 16.28 6.56
C LEU A 334 -9.80 15.25 7.68
N ALA A 335 -8.73 14.46 7.76
CA ALA A 335 -8.55 13.45 8.80
C ALA A 335 -8.41 14.07 10.19
N ILE A 336 -7.53 15.08 10.35
CA ILE A 336 -7.33 15.73 11.65
C ILE A 336 -8.58 16.50 12.09
N THR A 337 -9.31 17.12 11.18
CA THR A 337 -10.55 17.84 11.51
C THR A 337 -11.65 16.90 11.99
N LYS A 338 -11.79 15.72 11.35
CA LYS A 338 -12.70 14.67 11.83
C LYS A 338 -12.31 14.20 13.24
N ALA A 339 -11.01 13.96 13.46
CA ALA A 339 -10.48 13.52 14.75
C ALA A 339 -10.73 14.56 15.86
N LEU A 340 -10.36 15.82 15.63
CA LEU A 340 -10.58 16.92 16.58
C LEU A 340 -12.05 17.04 16.97
N ARG A 341 -12.95 17.01 15.99
CA ARG A 341 -14.39 17.12 16.24
C ARG A 341 -14.92 15.95 17.06
N GLN A 342 -14.49 14.72 16.75
CA GLN A 342 -14.93 13.54 17.49
C GLN A 342 -14.40 13.56 18.93
N THR A 343 -13.11 13.84 19.11
CA THR A 343 -12.48 13.92 20.43
C THR A 343 -13.07 15.07 21.26
N TYR A 344 -13.37 16.21 20.63
CA TYR A 344 -14.00 17.35 21.29
C TYR A 344 -15.38 16.97 21.85
N LYS A 345 -16.24 16.35 21.03
CA LYS A 345 -17.55 15.88 21.48
C LYS A 345 -17.47 14.88 22.63
N MET A 346 -16.47 14.01 22.62
CA MET A 346 -16.27 13.00 23.67
C MET A 346 -15.76 13.60 24.98
N LYS A 347 -14.81 14.54 24.93
CA LYS A 347 -14.17 15.13 26.13
C LYS A 347 -14.92 16.32 26.71
N TYR A 348 -15.54 17.15 25.87
CA TYR A 348 -16.00 18.49 26.19
C TYR A 348 -17.45 18.70 25.73
N GLY A 349 -18.35 17.77 26.10
CA GLY A 349 -19.79 17.90 25.85
C GLY A 349 -20.41 19.17 26.47
N ASN A 350 -21.74 19.16 26.69
CA ASN A 350 -22.56 20.36 26.98
C ASN A 350 -22.17 21.24 28.19
N GLN A 351 -21.12 20.94 28.95
CA GLN A 351 -20.80 21.59 30.22
C GLN A 351 -19.41 22.27 30.26
N ASN A 352 -18.53 22.13 29.26
CA ASN A 352 -17.18 22.71 29.32
C ASN A 352 -16.59 23.03 27.92
N THR A 353 -17.09 24.09 27.28
CA THR A 353 -16.80 24.43 25.88
C THR A 353 -15.40 25.03 25.70
N LEU A 354 -14.52 24.36 24.96
CA LEU A 354 -13.30 24.97 24.42
C LEU A 354 -13.68 26.02 23.37
N THR A 355 -13.01 27.18 23.41
CA THR A 355 -13.26 28.31 22.50
C THR A 355 -12.10 28.52 21.54
N ASN A 356 -12.26 29.39 20.54
CA ASN A 356 -11.15 29.84 19.70
C ASN A 356 -10.03 30.54 20.52
N ALA A 357 -10.36 31.19 21.64
CA ALA A 357 -9.36 31.75 22.55
C ALA A 357 -8.46 30.67 23.16
N ASP A 358 -8.97 29.45 23.40
CA ASP A 358 -8.14 28.33 23.85
C ASP A 358 -7.16 27.85 22.78
N VAL A 359 -7.58 27.91 21.51
CA VAL A 359 -6.74 27.58 20.35
C VAL A 359 -5.62 28.62 20.21
N GLN A 360 -5.99 29.91 20.16
CA GLN A 360 -5.05 31.03 20.05
C GLN A 360 -4.05 31.05 21.21
N GLY A 361 -4.51 30.81 22.44
CA GLY A 361 -3.66 30.73 23.63
C GLY A 361 -2.90 29.41 23.80
N ARG A 362 -3.10 28.42 22.90
CA ARG A 362 -2.57 27.05 23.02
C ARG A 362 -2.70 26.47 24.43
N THR A 363 -3.89 26.61 25.03
CA THR A 363 -4.10 26.27 26.44
C THR A 363 -3.83 24.78 26.70
N PRO A 364 -3.55 24.36 27.95
CA PRO A 364 -3.34 22.94 28.27
C PRO A 364 -4.52 22.04 27.83
N ARG A 365 -5.75 22.58 27.87
CA ARG A 365 -6.95 21.89 27.40
C ARG A 365 -6.94 21.68 25.88
N TRP A 366 -6.54 22.68 25.10
CA TRP A 366 -6.36 22.56 23.65
C TRP A 366 -5.24 21.57 23.32
N ARG A 367 -4.08 21.67 23.99
CA ARG A 367 -2.97 20.72 23.81
C ARG A 367 -3.39 19.27 24.06
N SER A 368 -4.13 19.01 25.14
CA SER A 368 -4.67 17.67 25.46
C SER A 368 -5.73 17.19 24.46
N LEU A 369 -6.47 18.11 23.83
CA LEU A 369 -7.39 17.78 22.75
C LEU A 369 -6.62 17.39 21.48
N CYS A 370 -5.63 18.19 21.08
CA CYS A 370 -4.76 17.91 19.92
C CYS A 370 -4.05 16.57 20.06
N GLU A 371 -3.43 16.30 21.21
CA GLU A 371 -2.74 15.03 21.48
C GLU A 371 -3.68 13.84 21.31
N ALA A 372 -4.86 13.87 21.93
CA ALA A 372 -5.82 12.77 21.85
C ALA A 372 -6.41 12.63 20.45
N ALA A 373 -6.68 13.73 19.75
CA ALA A 373 -7.13 13.69 18.36
C ALA A 373 -6.06 13.06 17.44
N LEU A 374 -4.81 13.51 17.57
CA LEU A 374 -3.68 12.98 16.81
C LEU A 374 -3.41 11.52 17.11
N ARG A 375 -3.40 11.10 18.38
CA ARG A 375 -3.06 9.72 18.78
C ARG A 375 -4.22 8.74 18.58
N ASP A 376 -5.44 9.15 18.93
CA ASP A 376 -6.56 8.22 19.07
C ASP A 376 -7.60 8.38 17.96
N GLY A 377 -7.69 9.57 17.34
CA GLY A 377 -8.66 9.88 16.29
C GLY A 377 -8.13 9.75 14.85
N VAL A 378 -6.85 10.05 14.61
CA VAL A 378 -6.25 9.95 13.26
C VAL A 378 -5.97 8.48 12.91
N PRO A 379 -6.31 8.03 11.67
CA PRO A 379 -5.99 6.68 11.21
C PRO A 379 -4.52 6.32 11.39
N TYR A 380 -4.24 5.09 11.85
CA TYR A 380 -2.87 4.61 12.10
C TYR A 380 -1.95 4.79 10.89
N ALA A 381 -2.41 4.41 9.69
CA ALA A 381 -1.61 4.52 8.47
C ALA A 381 -1.12 5.96 8.21
N LEU A 382 -1.95 6.96 8.46
CA LEU A 382 -1.60 8.36 8.26
C LEU A 382 -0.58 8.85 9.30
N ARG A 383 -0.75 8.46 10.57
CA ARG A 383 0.24 8.74 11.63
C ARG A 383 1.60 8.13 11.29
N THR A 384 1.61 6.89 10.79
CA THR A 384 2.82 6.19 10.35
C THR A 384 3.53 6.94 9.23
N MET A 385 2.79 7.48 8.25
CA MET A 385 3.37 8.31 7.19
C MET A 385 4.04 9.57 7.77
N TRP A 386 3.38 10.29 8.67
CA TRP A 386 3.94 11.50 9.30
C TRP A 386 5.20 11.20 10.12
N VAL A 387 5.16 10.16 10.95
CA VAL A 387 6.31 9.76 11.78
C VAL A 387 7.50 9.35 10.92
N HIS A 388 7.27 8.57 9.86
CA HIS A 388 8.38 8.21 8.98
C HIS A 388 8.87 9.39 8.13
N ALA A 389 8.03 10.36 7.79
CA ALA A 389 8.49 11.58 7.14
C ALA A 389 9.44 12.37 8.06
N ALA A 390 9.23 12.38 9.39
CA ALA A 390 10.20 12.94 10.33
C ALA A 390 11.57 12.23 10.28
N GLN A 391 11.56 10.89 10.25
CA GLN A 391 12.79 10.09 10.10
C GLN A 391 13.48 10.36 8.76
N SER A 392 12.70 10.51 7.69
CA SER A 392 13.17 10.84 6.34
C SER A 392 13.81 12.24 6.27
N LEU A 393 13.24 13.24 6.95
CA LEU A 393 13.85 14.58 7.07
C LEU A 393 15.17 14.52 7.83
N TYR A 394 15.19 13.81 8.96
CA TYR A 394 16.42 13.60 9.73
C TYR A 394 17.52 12.92 8.90
N PHE A 395 17.17 11.90 8.11
CA PHE A 395 18.09 11.27 7.18
C PHE A 395 18.59 12.24 6.11
N ASN A 396 17.70 12.98 5.43
CA ASN A 396 18.10 13.91 4.38
C ASN A 396 19.06 14.99 4.92
N MET A 397 18.75 15.57 6.09
CA MET A 397 19.63 16.55 6.74
C MET A 397 21.00 15.94 7.12
N THR A 398 21.00 14.71 7.63
CA THR A 398 22.23 13.98 7.95
C THR A 398 23.05 13.69 6.70
N ALA A 399 22.42 13.26 5.60
CA ALA A 399 23.07 13.00 4.33
C ALA A 399 23.70 14.27 3.76
N SER A 400 22.98 15.39 3.72
CA SER A 400 23.51 16.68 3.26
C SER A 400 24.69 17.17 4.11
N ALA A 401 24.61 17.00 5.43
CA ALA A 401 25.71 17.34 6.35
C ALA A 401 26.93 16.44 6.16
N LEU A 402 26.72 15.15 5.89
CA LEU A 402 27.79 14.19 5.65
C LEU A 402 28.48 14.42 4.30
N VAL A 403 27.72 14.69 3.23
CA VAL A 403 28.29 14.96 1.90
C VAL A 403 29.24 16.16 1.94
N ARG A 404 28.87 17.25 2.62
CA ARG A 404 29.76 18.41 2.82
C ARG A 404 31.06 18.03 3.56
N ARG A 405 30.97 17.12 4.53
CA ARG A 405 32.14 16.61 5.25
C ARG A 405 33.02 15.72 4.36
N LEU A 406 32.42 14.85 3.55
CA LEU A 406 33.15 14.00 2.61
C LEU A 406 33.85 14.80 1.51
N GLN A 407 33.32 15.98 1.14
CA GLN A 407 34.02 16.89 0.24
C GLN A 407 35.29 17.49 0.88
N ALA A 408 35.24 17.81 2.17
CA ALA A 408 36.39 18.35 2.91
C ALA A 408 37.40 17.25 3.34
N GLN A 409 36.88 16.07 3.67
CA GLN A 409 37.65 14.89 4.09
C GLN A 409 37.14 13.66 3.31
N PRO A 410 37.66 13.42 2.10
CA PRO A 410 37.27 12.28 1.29
C PRO A 410 37.61 10.95 1.96
N LEU A 411 36.69 9.99 1.86
CA LEU A 411 36.93 8.60 2.21
C LEU A 411 37.23 7.78 0.94
N PRO A 412 37.90 6.63 1.05
CA PRO A 412 37.97 5.64 -0.02
C PRO A 412 36.58 5.31 -0.54
N GLU A 413 36.48 5.06 -1.85
CA GLU A 413 35.18 4.87 -2.51
C GLU A 413 34.37 3.72 -1.92
N GLU A 414 35.01 2.58 -1.64
CA GLU A 414 34.35 1.41 -1.03
C GLU A 414 33.78 1.74 0.35
N GLU A 415 34.51 2.52 1.15
CA GLU A 415 34.08 2.93 2.49
C GLU A 415 32.90 3.90 2.40
N ALA A 416 32.96 4.90 1.52
CA ALA A 416 31.87 5.85 1.29
C ALA A 416 30.58 5.15 0.85
N HIS A 417 30.68 4.12 0.00
CA HIS A 417 29.54 3.31 -0.46
C HIS A 417 28.96 2.40 0.62
N ALA A 418 29.78 1.99 1.60
CA ALA A 418 29.34 1.17 2.72
C ALA A 418 28.67 2.00 3.84
N LEU A 419 28.72 3.33 3.79
CA LEU A 419 28.14 4.18 4.84
C LEU A 419 26.62 4.02 4.94
N LEU A 420 26.20 3.64 6.14
CA LEU A 420 24.80 3.62 6.56
C LEU A 420 24.50 4.82 7.46
N LEU A 421 23.39 5.49 7.18
CA LEU A 421 22.87 6.61 7.97
C LEU A 421 21.62 6.17 8.72
N PRO A 422 21.40 6.75 9.92
CA PRO A 422 20.25 6.43 10.73
C PRO A 422 18.94 7.00 10.17
N LEU A 423 17.89 6.20 10.27
CA LEU A 423 16.51 6.67 10.43
C LEU A 423 16.27 6.72 11.94
N GLY A 424 16.23 7.91 12.56
CA GLY A 424 16.17 8.03 14.02
C GLY A 424 15.08 7.18 14.68
N GLY A 425 15.38 6.59 15.83
CA GLY A 425 14.46 5.73 16.58
C GLY A 425 15.17 4.82 17.58
N TYR A 426 14.41 4.18 18.47
CA TYR A 426 14.93 3.50 19.67
C TYR A 426 15.73 2.20 19.41
N GLN A 427 15.70 1.65 18.21
CA GLN A 427 16.47 0.48 17.78
C GLN A 427 17.64 0.86 16.87
N THR A 428 17.86 2.15 16.63
CA THR A 428 18.91 2.61 15.73
C THR A 428 20.27 2.47 16.41
N ASN A 429 21.22 1.82 15.73
CA ASN A 429 22.60 1.76 16.22
C ASN A 429 23.18 3.17 16.34
N THR A 430 23.73 3.55 17.49
CA THR A 430 24.37 4.84 17.73
C THR A 430 25.89 4.81 17.58
N GLU A 431 26.49 3.63 17.52
CA GLU A 431 27.92 3.46 17.21
C GLU A 431 28.12 3.51 15.70
N ARG A 432 28.74 4.61 15.24
CA ARG A 432 28.84 4.94 13.81
C ARG A 432 30.19 5.56 13.50
N HIS A 433 30.52 5.62 12.21
CA HIS A 433 31.68 6.35 11.72
C HIS A 433 31.68 7.82 12.24
N PRO A 434 32.82 8.38 12.70
CA PRO A 434 32.87 9.71 13.31
C PRO A 434 32.27 10.83 12.45
N LEU A 435 32.46 10.78 11.13
CA LEU A 435 31.85 11.74 10.21
C LEU A 435 30.33 11.64 10.18
N VAL A 436 29.78 10.42 10.28
CA VAL A 436 28.33 10.18 10.35
C VAL A 436 27.79 10.73 11.68
N THR A 437 28.49 10.48 12.79
CA THR A 437 28.12 11.03 14.11
C THR A 437 28.09 12.56 14.10
N ALA A 438 29.11 13.20 13.54
CA ALA A 438 29.15 14.66 13.42
C ALA A 438 28.00 15.20 12.54
N ALA A 439 27.71 14.53 11.41
CA ALA A 439 26.58 14.88 10.55
C ALA A 439 25.22 14.71 11.25
N CYS A 440 25.06 13.67 12.07
CA CYS A 440 23.86 13.41 12.86
C CYS A 440 23.60 14.51 13.91
N LEU A 441 24.65 15.08 14.50
CA LEU A 441 24.55 16.18 15.47
C LEU A 441 24.16 17.50 14.80
N GLU A 442 24.70 17.77 13.61
CA GLU A 442 24.31 18.94 12.82
C GLU A 442 22.84 18.85 12.36
N ALA A 443 22.41 17.68 11.92
CA ALA A 443 21.01 17.43 11.55
C ALA A 443 20.06 17.59 12.74
N GLN A 444 20.44 17.09 13.93
CA GLN A 444 19.70 17.31 15.17
C GLN A 444 19.53 18.79 15.49
N THR A 445 20.63 19.55 15.41
CA THR A 445 20.63 21.00 15.68
C THR A 445 19.72 21.73 14.69
N SER A 446 19.84 21.42 13.40
CA SER A 446 19.07 22.07 12.33
C SER A 446 17.57 21.78 12.41
N LEU A 447 17.20 20.59 12.92
CA LEU A 447 15.81 20.19 13.11
C LEU A 447 15.27 20.47 14.52
N GLU A 448 16.10 21.04 15.40
CA GLU A 448 15.80 21.29 16.83
C GLU A 448 15.33 20.02 17.56
N LEU A 449 15.98 18.89 17.28
CA LEU A 449 15.69 17.60 17.89
C LEU A 449 16.75 17.26 18.93
N THR A 450 16.32 16.77 20.09
CA THR A 450 17.23 16.22 21.09
C THR A 450 17.54 14.75 20.83
N THR A 451 18.69 14.29 21.31
CA THR A 451 19.08 12.86 21.26
C THR A 451 18.06 11.98 21.98
N GLU A 452 17.49 12.46 23.08
CA GLU A 452 16.43 11.77 23.80
C GLU A 452 15.19 11.59 22.92
N GLN A 453 14.70 12.67 22.31
CA GLN A 453 13.55 12.62 21.40
C GLN A 453 13.77 11.62 20.25
N LEU A 454 14.99 11.53 19.71
CA LEU A 454 15.28 10.62 18.60
C LEU A 454 15.47 9.15 19.00
N TYR A 455 16.11 8.87 20.13
CA TYR A 455 16.64 7.53 20.41
C TYR A 455 16.04 6.84 21.65
N THR A 456 15.25 7.53 22.48
CA THR A 456 14.64 6.89 23.67
C THR A 456 13.14 6.64 23.50
N GLN A 457 12.46 7.43 22.66
CA GLN A 457 11.02 7.30 22.43
C GLN A 457 10.67 5.94 21.83
N ARG A 458 9.91 5.11 22.56
CA ARG A 458 9.40 3.84 22.04
C ARG A 458 8.28 4.03 21.02
N LYS A 459 7.44 5.05 21.22
CA LYS A 459 6.29 5.35 20.35
C LYS A 459 6.13 6.86 20.20
N VAL A 460 5.75 7.29 19.01
CA VAL A 460 5.34 8.66 18.70
C VAL A 460 3.88 8.62 18.25
N CYS A 461 2.98 9.25 19.01
CA CYS A 461 1.54 9.18 18.79
C CYS A 461 1.03 7.76 18.53
N GLY A 462 1.48 6.77 19.33
CA GLY A 462 1.05 5.37 19.22
C GLY A 462 1.74 4.54 18.13
N VAL A 463 2.48 5.17 17.22
CA VAL A 463 3.28 4.49 16.19
C VAL A 463 4.63 4.09 16.78
N PRO A 464 5.09 2.83 16.63
CA PRO A 464 6.45 2.43 17.02
C PRO A 464 7.51 3.30 16.33
N PHE A 465 8.41 3.87 17.12
CA PHE A 465 9.49 4.73 16.62
C PHE A 465 10.83 3.97 16.61
N SER A 466 10.84 2.81 15.97
CA SER A 466 11.98 1.88 15.98
C SER A 466 13.25 2.46 15.35
N GLY A 467 13.10 3.26 14.30
CA GLY A 467 14.22 3.69 13.49
C GLY A 467 14.76 2.57 12.60
N GLY A 468 15.98 2.74 12.13
CA GLY A 468 16.65 1.81 11.23
C GLY A 468 17.86 2.45 10.55
N GLU A 469 18.38 1.80 9.53
CA GLU A 469 19.54 2.27 8.79
C GLU A 469 19.26 2.29 7.29
N ARG A 470 19.95 3.18 6.60
CA ARG A 470 19.77 3.40 5.16
C ARG A 470 21.10 3.80 4.54
N ALA A 471 21.43 3.19 3.40
CA ALA A 471 22.64 3.52 2.66
C ALA A 471 22.64 4.99 2.21
N LEU A 472 23.80 5.65 2.35
CA LEU A 472 24.02 7.01 1.86
C LEU A 472 23.88 7.07 0.33
N LEU A 473 24.51 6.12 -0.35
CA LEU A 473 24.62 6.08 -1.81
C LEU A 473 23.76 4.97 -2.40
N VAL A 474 23.23 5.21 -3.58
CA VAL A 474 22.55 4.21 -4.40
C VAL A 474 23.07 4.29 -5.83
N ARG A 475 23.37 3.12 -6.42
CA ARG A 475 23.80 2.99 -7.82
C ARG A 475 22.65 2.46 -8.68
N PRO A 476 22.25 3.20 -9.73
CA PRO A 476 21.31 2.68 -10.72
C PRO A 476 21.91 1.46 -11.41
N ARG A 477 21.10 0.43 -11.66
CA ARG A 477 21.51 -0.76 -12.42
C ARG A 477 20.75 -0.84 -13.73
N GLU A 478 21.26 -1.58 -14.69
CA GLU A 478 20.61 -1.77 -16.01
C GLU A 478 20.27 -0.43 -16.68
N ALA A 479 21.12 0.56 -16.47
CA ALA A 479 20.87 1.96 -16.81
C ALA A 479 21.16 2.24 -18.29
N ARG A 480 20.24 2.89 -18.98
CA ARG A 480 20.35 3.30 -20.40
C ARG A 480 19.72 4.67 -20.58
N LEU A 481 20.37 5.50 -21.40
CA LEU A 481 19.89 6.80 -21.81
C LEU A 481 19.87 6.86 -23.34
N THR A 482 18.73 7.28 -23.89
CA THR A 482 18.57 7.59 -25.31
C THR A 482 18.16 9.05 -25.44
N VAL A 483 18.97 9.85 -26.14
CA VAL A 483 18.70 11.27 -26.39
C VAL A 483 18.23 11.46 -27.83
N THR A 484 17.16 12.22 -28.01
CA THR A 484 16.65 12.64 -29.31
C THR A 484 16.66 14.15 -29.38
N GLU A 485 17.79 14.72 -29.81
CA GLU A 485 18.03 16.18 -29.78
C GLU A 485 17.00 16.96 -30.60
N GLU A 486 16.67 16.48 -31.80
CA GLU A 486 15.70 17.09 -32.72
C GLU A 486 14.31 17.30 -32.10
N ARG A 487 13.94 16.47 -31.13
CA ARG A 487 12.63 16.52 -30.46
C ARG A 487 12.68 17.14 -29.08
N GLY A 488 13.88 17.45 -28.55
CA GLY A 488 14.03 17.87 -27.17
C GLY A 488 13.56 16.79 -26.18
N GLU A 489 13.83 15.52 -26.48
CA GLU A 489 13.35 14.38 -25.69
C GLU A 489 14.51 13.49 -25.22
N ALA A 490 14.38 12.91 -24.04
CA ALA A 490 15.27 11.87 -23.54
C ALA A 490 14.45 10.73 -22.92
N VAL A 491 14.92 9.49 -23.09
CA VAL A 491 14.35 8.30 -22.46
C VAL A 491 15.41 7.68 -21.56
N LEU A 492 15.11 7.63 -20.26
CA LEU A 492 15.95 7.01 -19.24
C LEU A 492 15.30 5.69 -18.83
N ALA A 493 16.06 4.60 -18.90
CA ALA A 493 15.66 3.30 -18.38
C ALA A 493 16.66 2.84 -17.31
N PHE A 494 16.23 2.48 -16.11
CA PHE A 494 17.13 2.09 -15.03
C PHE A 494 16.39 1.34 -13.91
N TYR A 495 17.13 0.53 -13.15
CA TYR A 495 16.68 -0.11 -11.92
C TYR A 495 17.18 0.65 -10.70
N LEU A 496 16.31 0.82 -9.70
CA LEU A 496 16.69 1.25 -8.36
C LEU A 496 16.21 0.25 -7.31
N PRO A 497 16.98 0.02 -6.24
CA PRO A 497 16.55 -0.80 -5.13
C PRO A 497 15.35 -0.18 -4.39
N SER A 498 14.70 -1.00 -3.57
CA SER A 498 13.55 -0.57 -2.77
C SER A 498 13.90 0.64 -1.90
N SER A 499 12.86 1.43 -1.61
CA SER A 499 13.00 2.68 -0.86
C SER A 499 13.87 3.74 -1.55
N SER A 500 14.18 3.65 -2.84
CA SER A 500 14.89 4.70 -3.61
C SER A 500 13.93 5.45 -4.53
N TYR A 501 14.26 6.69 -4.89
CA TYR A 501 13.35 7.60 -5.59
C TYR A 501 13.87 7.96 -6.98
N ALA A 502 13.09 7.67 -8.03
CA ALA A 502 13.45 8.03 -9.40
C ALA A 502 13.55 9.55 -9.62
N THR A 503 12.76 10.33 -8.88
CA THR A 503 12.84 11.79 -8.90
C THR A 503 14.19 12.33 -8.45
N VAL A 504 14.85 11.66 -7.50
CA VAL A 504 16.19 12.04 -7.05
C VAL A 504 17.23 11.75 -8.15
N LEU A 505 17.13 10.62 -8.84
CA LEU A 505 18.00 10.35 -10.00
C LEU A 505 17.82 11.40 -11.10
N LEU A 506 16.56 11.68 -11.46
CA LEU A 506 16.25 12.68 -12.47
C LEU A 506 16.76 14.08 -12.06
N ARG A 507 16.72 14.44 -10.76
CA ARG A 507 17.25 15.70 -10.24
C ARG A 507 18.75 15.83 -10.54
N GLU A 508 19.51 14.78 -10.23
CA GLU A 508 20.96 14.74 -10.50
C GLU A 508 21.27 14.79 -12.01
N VAL A 509 20.50 14.05 -12.82
CA VAL A 509 20.74 13.96 -14.27
C VAL A 509 20.33 15.26 -14.98
N LEU A 510 19.17 15.83 -14.65
CA LEU A 510 18.69 17.09 -15.22
C LEU A 510 19.41 18.32 -14.64
N GLY A 511 20.03 18.19 -13.47
CA GLY A 511 20.72 19.27 -12.77
C GLY A 511 19.79 20.43 -12.41
N THR A 512 18.56 20.13 -12.01
CA THR A 512 17.57 21.12 -11.58
C THR A 512 17.04 20.76 -10.20
N ASP A 513 16.92 21.76 -9.32
CA ASP A 513 16.28 21.62 -8.02
C ASP A 513 14.76 21.81 -8.08
N GLN A 514 14.23 22.14 -9.28
CA GLN A 514 12.79 22.19 -9.51
C GLN A 514 12.23 20.78 -9.50
N TRP A 515 11.18 20.57 -8.70
CA TRP A 515 10.44 19.32 -8.66
C TRP A 515 9.32 19.32 -9.71
N TRP A 516 8.93 18.15 -10.21
CA TRP A 516 7.96 17.96 -11.30
C TRP A 516 6.89 16.93 -10.98
#